data_AF-W0DJW0-F1
#
_entry.id   AF-W0DJW0-F1
#
_cell.length_a   1.000
_cell.length_b   1.000
_cell.length_c   1.000
_cell.angle_alpha   90.00
_cell.angle_beta   90.00
_cell.angle_gamma   90.00
#
_symmetry.space_group_name_H-M   'P 1'
#
loop_
_entity.id
_entity.type
_entity.pdbx_description
1 polymer ?
#
loop_
_entity_poly.entity_id
_entity_poly.type
_entity_poly.pdbx_seq_one_letter_code
_entity_poly.pdbx_strand_id
1 'polypeptide(L)'
;MYARYCASCHGGQAEGAEEWRRRLPDGRWRPPPLNGTGHTWHHPLWQLRQQIRHGSDAEHGDMPPFADVLTDAEIDVVIAWFQSHWPDRIYAAWLDYDANFPAP
;
A
#
# COMPACT_ATOMS: atom_id res chain seq x y z
N MET A 1 4.59 5.80 12.50
CA MET A 1 4.56 4.48 11.85
C MET A 1 4.97 4.57 10.39
N TYR A 2 4.16 5.13 9.49
CA TYR A 2 4.48 5.19 8.05
C TYR A 2 5.89 5.72 7.72
N ALA A 3 6.27 6.89 8.26
CA ALA A 3 7.57 7.51 7.98
C ALA A 3 8.78 6.61 8.35
N ARG A 4 8.63 5.75 9.37
CA ARG A 4 9.70 4.86 9.85
C ARG A 4 9.83 3.59 9.02
N TYR A 5 8.72 3.05 8.53
CA TYR A 5 8.68 1.70 7.95
C TYR A 5 8.43 1.68 6.44
N CYS A 6 7.83 2.73 5.87
CA CYS A 6 7.31 2.72 4.49
C CYS A 6 7.93 3.81 3.60
N ALA A 7 8.22 4.98 4.17
CA ALA A 7 8.58 6.17 3.40
C ALA A 7 9.90 6.06 2.63
N SER A 8 10.83 5.19 3.05
CA SER A 8 12.09 4.97 2.32
C SER A 8 11.88 4.43 0.91
N CYS A 9 10.76 3.73 0.67
CA CYS A 9 10.43 3.14 -0.62
C CYS A 9 9.24 3.84 -1.29
N HIS A 10 8.20 4.19 -0.52
CA HIS A 10 6.97 4.78 -1.04
C HIS A 10 6.93 6.32 -1.00
N GLY A 11 8.01 6.97 -0.57
CA GLY A 11 8.06 8.42 -0.47
C GLY A 11 7.37 8.97 0.78
N GLY A 12 7.67 10.23 1.10
CA GLY A 12 7.24 10.89 2.34
C GLY A 12 5.77 11.29 2.36
N GLN A 13 5.11 11.32 1.20
CA GLN A 13 3.69 11.61 0.97
C GLN A 13 3.01 10.43 0.26
N ALA A 14 3.55 9.21 0.37
CA ALA A 14 3.04 8.02 -0.29
C ALA A 14 2.95 8.14 -1.84
N GLU A 15 3.82 8.95 -2.44
CA GLU A 15 3.89 9.25 -3.88
C GLU A 15 4.54 8.14 -4.72
N GLY A 16 5.12 7.12 -4.07
CA GLY A 16 5.78 6.01 -4.74
C GLY A 16 7.14 6.40 -5.32
N ALA A 17 7.79 5.43 -5.97
CA ALA A 17 9.04 5.68 -6.67
C ALA A 17 8.80 6.36 -8.03
N GLU A 18 9.80 7.09 -8.51
CA GLU A 18 9.81 7.58 -9.90
C GLU A 18 9.68 6.41 -10.89
N GLU A 19 8.94 6.64 -11.97
CA GLU A 19 8.67 5.64 -13.01
C GLU A 19 8.09 4.34 -12.43
N TRP A 20 7.26 4.39 -11.39
CA TRP A 20 6.74 3.20 -10.70
C TRP A 20 6.02 2.19 -11.62
N ARG A 21 5.53 2.65 -12.78
CA ARG A 21 4.91 1.81 -13.82
C ARG A 21 5.93 1.10 -14.73
N ARG A 22 7.23 1.30 -14.51
CA ARG A 22 8.31 0.66 -15.24
C ARG A 22 8.99 -0.37 -14.35
N ARG A 23 9.07 -1.60 -14.83
CA ARG A 23 9.82 -2.67 -14.17
C ARG A 23 11.32 -2.36 -14.12
N LEU A 24 11.98 -2.85 -13.09
CA LEU A 24 13.44 -2.88 -12.98
C LEU A 24 14.03 -3.80 -14.06
N PRO A 25 15.36 -3.72 -14.34
CA PRO A 25 16.01 -4.60 -15.32
C PRO A 25 15.83 -6.10 -15.05
N ASP A 26 15.66 -6.47 -13.78
CA ASP A 26 15.40 -7.83 -13.32
C ASP A 26 13.92 -8.23 -13.36
N GLY A 27 13.04 -7.34 -13.84
CA GLY A 27 11.60 -7.59 -14.00
C GLY A 27 10.75 -7.21 -12.79
N ARG A 28 11.32 -6.90 -11.62
CA ARG A 28 10.54 -6.53 -10.41
C ARG A 28 9.86 -5.17 -10.58
N TRP A 29 8.72 -4.98 -9.91
CA TRP A 29 8.04 -3.69 -9.85
C TRP A 29 8.70 -2.75 -8.85
N ARG A 30 8.71 -1.47 -9.20
CA ARG A 30 9.09 -0.39 -8.28
C ARG A 30 7.95 -0.13 -7.28
N PRO A 31 8.26 0.43 -6.09
CA PRO A 31 7.23 0.77 -5.11
C PRO A 31 6.15 1.69 -5.71
N PRO A 32 4.87 1.27 -5.74
CA PRO A 32 3.80 2.08 -6.29
C PRO A 32 3.40 3.24 -5.35
N PRO A 33 2.75 4.29 -5.86
CA PRO A 33 2.11 5.31 -5.04
C PRO A 33 0.98 4.69 -4.21
N LEU A 34 0.95 5.02 -2.92
CA LEU A 34 -0.10 4.64 -1.98
C LEU A 34 -1.06 5.80 -1.68
N ASN A 35 -0.81 7.00 -2.20
CA ASN A 35 -1.58 8.22 -1.94
C ASN A 35 -2.80 8.43 -2.86
N GLY A 36 -3.30 7.37 -3.49
CA GLY A 36 -4.52 7.42 -4.31
C GLY A 36 -4.30 7.88 -5.76
N THR A 37 -3.05 8.14 -6.16
CA THR A 37 -2.68 8.39 -7.58
C THR A 37 -2.39 7.09 -8.35
N GLY A 38 -2.26 5.97 -7.63
CA GLY A 38 -2.07 4.62 -8.16
C GLY A 38 -3.31 3.75 -8.09
N HIS A 39 -3.11 2.44 -8.04
CA HIS A 39 -4.18 1.45 -8.00
C HIS A 39 -4.55 0.99 -6.57
N THR A 40 -3.90 1.50 -5.52
CA THR A 40 -4.09 1.06 -4.12
C THR A 40 -5.55 1.05 -3.66
N TRP A 41 -6.37 1.96 -4.18
CA TRP A 41 -7.80 2.07 -3.84
C TRP A 41 -8.67 0.93 -4.40
N HIS A 42 -8.15 0.08 -5.30
CA HIS A 42 -8.82 -1.14 -5.74
C HIS A 42 -8.54 -2.35 -4.85
N HIS A 43 -7.97 -2.14 -3.65
CA HIS A 43 -7.76 -3.20 -2.67
C HIS A 43 -8.60 -2.94 -1.42
N PRO A 44 -9.41 -3.92 -0.98
CA PRO A 44 -10.15 -3.81 0.26
C PRO A 44 -9.18 -3.81 1.44
N LEU A 45 -9.63 -3.32 2.59
CA LEU A 45 -8.82 -3.14 3.80
C LEU A 45 -8.12 -4.43 4.22
N TRP A 46 -8.80 -5.58 4.10
CA TRP A 46 -8.20 -6.87 4.44
C TRP A 46 -7.02 -7.22 3.53
N GLN A 47 -7.08 -6.92 2.22
CA GLN A 47 -5.94 -7.15 1.31
C GLN A 47 -4.78 -6.22 1.63
N LEU A 48 -5.07 -4.94 1.92
CA LEU A 48 -4.03 -3.98 2.32
C LEU A 48 -3.30 -4.45 3.58
N ARG A 49 -4.04 -4.97 4.57
CA ARG A 49 -3.46 -5.58 5.77
C ARG A 49 -2.59 -6.79 5.43
N GLN A 50 -3.07 -7.71 4.58
CA GLN A 50 -2.30 -8.90 4.21
C GLN A 50 -1.03 -8.54 3.43
N GLN A 51 -1.12 -7.55 2.53
CA GLN A 51 0.03 -7.05 1.77
C GLN A 51 1.11 -6.48 2.70
N ILE A 52 0.73 -5.76 3.75
CA ILE A 52 1.69 -5.24 4.75
C ILE A 52 2.24 -6.38 5.63
N ARG A 53 1.39 -7.32 6.08
CA ARG A 53 1.84 -8.45 6.90
C ARG A 53 2.87 -9.31 6.18
N HIS A 54 2.59 -9.67 4.93
CA HIS A 54 3.32 -10.70 4.21
C HIS A 54 4.33 -10.15 3.21
N GLY A 55 4.30 -8.85 2.91
CA GLY A 55 5.16 -8.27 1.90
C GLY A 55 4.77 -8.72 0.49
N SER A 56 5.59 -8.37 -0.50
CA SER A 56 5.42 -8.81 -1.88
C SER A 56 6.18 -10.11 -2.14
N ASP A 57 5.69 -10.88 -3.12
CA ASP A 57 6.47 -11.96 -3.72
C ASP A 57 7.79 -11.40 -4.29
N ALA A 58 8.91 -12.04 -3.93
CA ALA A 58 10.25 -11.63 -4.32
C ALA A 58 10.47 -11.64 -5.85
N GLU A 59 9.69 -12.41 -6.60
CA GLU A 59 9.70 -12.37 -8.08
C GLU A 59 9.03 -11.11 -8.63
N HIS A 60 8.15 -10.48 -7.85
CA HIS A 60 7.30 -9.37 -8.28
C HIS A 60 7.69 -8.03 -7.65
N GLY A 61 8.30 -8.00 -6.46
CA GLY A 61 8.71 -6.78 -5.77
C GLY A 61 9.49 -7.03 -4.48
N ASP A 62 9.93 -5.94 -3.83
CA ASP A 62 10.83 -5.97 -2.66
C ASP A 62 10.20 -5.50 -1.35
N MET A 63 8.87 -5.44 -1.27
CA MET A 63 8.21 -5.04 -0.04
C MET A 63 8.40 -6.14 1.01
N PRO A 64 9.09 -5.88 2.14
CA PRO A 64 9.32 -6.89 3.16
C PRO A 64 8.03 -7.19 3.95
N PRO A 65 7.94 -8.36 4.60
CA PRO A 65 6.87 -8.66 5.53
C PRO A 65 7.01 -7.84 6.83
N PHE A 66 5.89 -7.41 7.40
CA PHE A 66 5.84 -6.66 8.66
C PHE A 66 5.07 -7.39 9.77
N ALA A 67 4.62 -8.63 9.58
CA ALA A 67 3.83 -9.37 10.57
C ALA A 67 4.52 -9.52 11.95
N ASP A 68 5.84 -9.61 11.98
CA ASP A 68 6.64 -9.70 13.22
C ASP A 68 7.17 -8.33 13.70
N VAL A 69 6.83 -7.25 12.99
CA VAL A 69 7.36 -5.89 13.22
C VAL A 69 6.27 -4.92 13.66
N LEU A 70 5.06 -5.06 13.13
CA LEU A 70 3.91 -4.21 13.39
C LEU A 70 2.74 -5.03 13.89
N THR A 71 2.07 -4.52 14.92
CA THR A 71 0.76 -5.03 15.34
C THR A 71 -0.32 -4.69 14.32
N ASP A 72 -1.44 -5.41 14.35
CA ASP A 72 -2.60 -5.17 13.49
C ASP A 72 -3.10 -3.71 13.58
N ALA A 73 -3.11 -3.16 14.79
CA ALA A 73 -3.50 -1.77 15.01
C ALA A 73 -2.51 -0.78 14.39
N GLU A 74 -1.22 -1.08 14.41
CA GLU A 74 -0.21 -0.23 13.76
C GLU A 74 -0.28 -0.32 12.24
N ILE A 75 -0.60 -1.49 11.69
CA ILE A 75 -0.89 -1.68 10.26
C ILE A 75 -2.08 -0.80 9.86
N ASP A 76 -3.16 -0.81 10.64
CA ASP A 76 -4.33 0.05 10.39
C ASP A 76 -3.98 1.53 10.43
N VAL A 77 -3.15 1.95 11.38
CA VAL A 77 -2.64 3.33 11.46
C VAL A 77 -1.82 3.71 10.22
N VAL A 78 -0.99 2.80 9.70
CA VAL A 78 -0.24 3.01 8.45
C VAL A 78 -1.19 3.17 7.26
N ILE A 79 -2.22 2.31 7.17
CA ILE A 79 -3.22 2.35 6.10
C ILE A 79 -4.01 3.65 6.13
N ALA A 80 -4.58 3.99 7.29
CA ALA A 80 -5.33 5.23 7.47
C ALA A 80 -4.48 6.46 7.13
N TRP A 81 -3.18 6.44 7.45
CA TRP A 81 -2.28 7.52 7.13
C TRP A 81 -2.13 7.72 5.61
N PHE A 82 -1.84 6.66 4.82
CA PHE A 82 -1.71 6.86 3.37
C PHE A 82 -3.05 7.15 2.71
N GLN A 83 -4.15 6.64 3.26
CA GLN A 83 -5.51 6.96 2.82
C GLN A 83 -5.88 8.42 3.08
N SER A 84 -5.30 9.06 4.09
CA SER A 84 -5.53 10.49 4.37
C SER A 84 -5.03 11.43 3.27
N HIS A 85 -4.15 10.94 2.39
CA HIS A 85 -3.71 11.67 1.21
C HIS A 85 -4.63 11.49 -0.01
N TRP A 86 -5.61 10.60 0.06
CA TRP A 86 -6.48 10.31 -1.07
C TRP A 86 -7.45 11.47 -1.31
N PRO A 87 -7.67 11.89 -2.56
CA PRO A 87 -8.78 12.78 -2.87
C PRO A 87 -10.11 12.17 -2.42
N ASP A 88 -11.04 12.99 -1.92
CA ASP A 88 -12.34 12.52 -1.40
C ASP A 88 -13.07 11.56 -2.35
N ARG A 89 -13.04 11.83 -3.66
CA ARG A 89 -13.64 10.96 -4.68
C ARG A 89 -13.04 9.55 -4.73
N ILE A 90 -11.74 9.43 -4.47
CA ILE A 90 -11.01 8.14 -4.46
C ILE A 90 -11.31 7.41 -3.16
N TYR A 91 -11.32 8.12 -2.03
CA TYR A 91 -11.72 7.52 -0.75
C TYR A 91 -13.16 7.02 -0.77
N ALA A 92 -14.10 7.79 -1.35
CA ALA A 92 -15.49 7.37 -1.54
C ALA A 92 -15.61 6.13 -2.45
N ALA A 93 -14.86 6.09 -3.56
CA ALA A 93 -14.81 4.92 -4.43
C ALA A 93 -14.23 3.68 -3.73
N TRP A 94 -13.21 3.87 -2.89
CA TRP A 94 -12.66 2.79 -2.07
C TRP A 94 -13.64 2.29 -1.01
N LEU A 95 -14.41 3.17 -0.36
CA LEU A 95 -15.45 2.74 0.60
C LEU A 95 -16.48 1.82 -0.06
N ASP A 96 -16.91 2.15 -1.28
CA ASP A 96 -17.79 1.29 -2.07
C ASP A 96 -17.10 -0.02 -2.45
N TYR A 97 -15.85 0.04 -2.92
CA TYR A 97 -15.07 -1.16 -3.25
C TYR A 97 -14.89 -2.09 -2.04
N ASP A 98 -14.43 -1.56 -0.90
CA ASP A 98 -14.19 -2.31 0.33
C ASP A 98 -15.46 -3.01 0.84
N ALA A 99 -16.60 -2.30 0.79
CA ALA A 99 -17.89 -2.86 1.19
C ALA A 99 -18.36 -4.03 0.29
N ASN A 100 -17.97 -4.03 -0.99
CA ASN A 100 -18.34 -5.06 -1.96
C ASN A 100 -17.34 -6.24 -2.03
N PHE A 101 -16.18 -6.14 -1.37
CA PHE A 101 -15.15 -7.19 -1.33
C PHE A 101 -14.77 -7.56 0.11
N PRO A 102 -15.71 -8.13 0.90
CA PRO A 102 -15.43 -8.51 2.28
C PRO A 102 -14.32 -9.57 2.37
N ALA A 103 -13.72 -9.69 3.56
CA ALA A 103 -12.72 -10.71 3.81
C ALA A 103 -13.28 -12.13 3.55
N PRO A 104 -12.49 -13.05 2.94
CA PRO A 104 -12.89 -14.44 2.71
C PRO A 104 -13.20 -15.23 3.98
#